data_AF-A0A7S1JNZ6-F1
#
_entry.id   AF-A0A7S1JNZ6-F1
#
_cell.length_a   1.000
_cell.length_b   1.000
_cell.length_c   1.000
_cell.angle_alpha   90.00
_cell.angle_beta   90.00
_cell.angle_gamma   90.00
#
_symmetry.space_group_name_H-M   'P 1'
#
loop_
_entity.id
_entity.type
_entity.pdbx_description
1 polymer ?
#
loop_
_entity_poly.entity_id
_entity_poly.type
_entity_poly.pdbx_seq_one_letter_code
_entity_poly.pdbx_strand_id
1 'polypeptide(L)'
;EKEWPLVERLFAEHGSSEAIMEPVCQAITQIISDTREQAMDSSLFHPVLRVMGSSFRNTPTCFHLGALRSIVGMFGRSFDPPVVHGLRDLLQLLAEVALSQRQPTTGAQPAPEVTQYLRHPDLVGLSIDCFNQ
;
A
#
# COMPACT_ATOMS: atom_id res chain seq x y z
N GLU A 1 -12.08 -2.49 14.73
CA GLU A 1 -13.34 -3.01 14.16
C GLU A 1 -14.48 -1.98 14.13
N LYS A 2 -14.96 -1.48 15.28
CA LYS A 2 -16.09 -0.53 15.31
C LYS A 2 -15.89 0.76 14.50
N GLU A 3 -14.66 1.29 14.50
CA GLU A 3 -14.32 2.54 13.79
C GLU A 3 -13.92 2.32 12.32
N TRP A 4 -13.92 1.07 11.82
CA TRP A 4 -13.49 0.77 10.45
C TRP A 4 -14.23 1.56 9.37
N PRO A 5 -15.58 1.71 9.42
CA PRO A 5 -16.29 2.47 8.41
C PRO A 5 -15.86 3.95 8.32
N LEU A 6 -15.39 4.53 9.42
CA LEU A 6 -14.83 5.89 9.42
C LEU A 6 -13.50 5.92 8.67
N VAL A 7 -12.63 4.93 8.89
CA VAL A 7 -11.35 4.82 8.19
C VAL A 7 -11.57 4.64 6.70
N GLU A 8 -12.47 3.75 6.27
CA GLU A 8 -12.81 3.56 4.85
C GLU A 8 -13.27 4.87 4.20
N ARG A 9 -14.11 5.64 4.90
CA ARG A 9 -14.55 6.96 4.45
C ARG A 9 -13.41 7.96 4.34
N LEU A 10 -12.47 7.98 5.29
CA LEU A 10 -11.31 8.87 5.22
C LEU A 10 -10.47 8.61 3.96
N PHE A 11 -10.22 7.34 3.63
CA PHE A 11 -9.53 7.00 2.38
C PHE A 11 -10.32 7.38 1.12
N ALA A 12 -11.65 7.23 1.15
CA ALA A 12 -12.51 7.56 0.01
C ALA A 12 -12.65 9.08 -0.20
N GLU A 13 -12.84 9.85 0.87
CA GLU A 13 -13.12 11.29 0.83
C GLU A 13 -11.83 12.13 0.79
N HIS A 14 -10.74 11.64 1.37
CA HIS A 14 -9.50 12.39 1.57
C HIS A 14 -8.24 11.69 1.05
N GLY A 15 -8.38 10.63 0.25
CA GLY A 15 -7.27 9.85 -0.32
C GLY A 15 -6.21 10.68 -1.07
N SER A 16 -6.58 11.87 -1.55
CA SER A 16 -5.67 12.80 -2.24
C SER A 16 -4.98 13.83 -1.34
N SER A 17 -5.32 13.90 -0.05
CA SER A 17 -4.74 14.86 0.89
C SER A 17 -3.54 14.23 1.60
N GLU A 18 -2.33 14.64 1.24
CA GLU A 18 -1.10 14.13 1.87
C GLU A 18 -1.09 14.34 3.39
N ALA A 19 -1.57 15.49 3.87
CA ALA A 19 -1.66 15.81 5.30
C ALA A 19 -2.57 14.87 6.11
N ILE A 20 -3.53 14.21 5.44
CA ILE A 20 -4.41 13.21 6.05
C ILE A 20 -3.84 11.80 5.83
N MET A 21 -3.30 11.54 4.64
CA MET A 21 -2.81 10.22 4.27
C MET A 21 -1.54 9.79 5.02
N GLU A 22 -0.66 10.72 5.35
CA GLU A 22 0.52 10.43 6.18
C GLU A 22 0.14 9.82 7.55
N PRO A 23 -0.62 10.53 8.43
CA PRO A 23 -0.96 10.00 9.74
C PRO A 23 -1.86 8.76 9.65
N VAL A 24 -2.72 8.65 8.64
CA VAL A 24 -3.59 7.47 8.46
C VAL A 24 -2.77 6.23 8.10
N CYS A 25 -1.87 6.32 7.12
CA CYS A 25 -0.99 5.22 6.74
C CYS A 25 -0.05 4.82 7.89
N GLN A 26 0.46 5.79 8.64
CA GLN A 26 1.26 5.53 9.83
C GLN A 26 0.47 4.81 10.92
N ALA A 27 -0.75 5.29 11.23
CA ALA A 27 -1.62 4.68 12.23
C ALA A 27 -1.98 3.24 11.89
N ILE A 28 -2.33 2.96 10.63
CA ILE A 28 -2.63 1.60 10.17
C ILE A 28 -1.41 0.68 10.34
N THR A 29 -0.24 1.14 9.89
CA THR A 29 0.99 0.36 10.01
C THR A 29 1.31 0.05 11.46
N GLN A 30 1.16 1.05 12.34
CA GLN A 30 1.38 0.89 13.78
C GLN A 30 0.41 -0.12 14.39
N ILE A 31 -0.90 0.01 14.11
CA ILE A 31 -1.93 -0.91 14.62
C ILE A 31 -1.62 -2.34 14.17
N ILE A 32 -1.31 -2.55 12.89
CA ILE A 32 -0.97 -3.86 12.35
C ILE A 32 0.30 -4.42 13.00
N SER A 33 1.31 -3.57 13.23
CA SER A 33 2.55 -3.98 13.89
C SER A 33 2.30 -4.41 15.35
N ASP A 34 1.53 -3.62 16.10
CA ASP A 34 1.23 -3.89 17.50
C ASP A 34 0.34 -5.12 17.67
N THR A 35 -0.49 -5.41 16.66
CA THR A 35 -1.42 -6.56 16.67
C THR A 35 -0.96 -7.70 15.77
N ARG A 36 0.30 -7.73 15.33
CA ARG A 36 0.79 -8.61 14.25
C ARG A 36 0.37 -10.07 14.38
N GLU A 37 0.45 -10.63 15.58
CA GLU A 37 0.10 -12.04 15.84
C GLU A 37 -1.39 -12.32 15.65
N GLN A 38 -2.27 -11.36 15.99
CA GLN A 38 -3.73 -11.48 15.84
C GLN A 38 -4.26 -10.84 14.56
N ALA A 39 -3.44 -10.04 13.88
CA ALA A 39 -3.84 -9.27 12.71
C ALA A 39 -4.32 -10.19 11.60
N MET A 40 -3.67 -11.33 11.37
CA MET A 40 -4.05 -12.29 10.32
C MET A 40 -5.42 -12.93 10.56
N ASP A 41 -5.81 -13.11 11.83
CA ASP A 41 -7.13 -13.65 12.20
C ASP A 41 -8.22 -12.58 12.21
N SER A 42 -7.85 -11.30 12.10
CA SER A 42 -8.81 -10.20 12.09
C SER A 42 -9.60 -10.16 10.80
N SER A 43 -10.92 -10.00 10.94
CA SER A 43 -11.83 -9.73 9.83
C SER A 43 -11.45 -8.50 9.01
N LEU A 44 -10.63 -7.60 9.57
CA LEU A 44 -10.20 -6.35 8.94
C LEU A 44 -8.89 -6.44 8.17
N PHE A 45 -8.11 -7.51 8.28
CA PHE A 45 -6.80 -7.58 7.63
C PHE A 45 -6.91 -7.34 6.13
N HIS A 46 -7.71 -8.16 5.44
CA HIS A 46 -7.92 -8.02 3.99
C HIS A 46 -8.64 -6.72 3.59
N PRO A 47 -9.71 -6.28 4.29
CA PRO A 47 -10.30 -4.96 4.07
C PRO A 47 -9.28 -3.82 4.11
N VAL A 48 -8.38 -3.83 5.10
CA VAL A 48 -7.33 -2.81 5.22
C VAL A 48 -6.40 -2.80 4.01
N LEU A 49 -5.89 -3.97 3.61
CA LEU A 49 -5.03 -4.08 2.42
C LEU A 49 -5.74 -3.58 1.16
N ARG A 50 -7.02 -3.93 1.01
CA ARG A 50 -7.84 -3.53 -0.15
C ARG A 50 -8.03 -2.03 -0.21
N VAL A 51 -8.38 -1.39 0.92
CA VAL A 51 -8.61 0.06 0.98
C VAL A 51 -7.32 0.82 0.70
N MET A 52 -6.20 0.38 1.29
CA MET A 52 -4.88 0.95 1.00
C MET A 52 -4.51 0.83 -0.47
N GLY A 53 -4.72 -0.35 -1.08
CA GLY A 53 -4.46 -0.57 -2.50
C GLY A 53 -5.37 0.28 -3.40
N SER A 54 -6.66 0.36 -3.10
CA SER A 54 -7.61 1.18 -3.86
C SER A 54 -7.27 2.67 -3.78
N SER A 55 -6.94 3.16 -2.59
CA SER A 55 -6.51 4.55 -2.40
C SER A 55 -5.22 4.84 -3.15
N PHE A 56 -4.22 3.95 -3.05
CA PHE A 56 -2.96 4.09 -3.79
C PHE A 56 -3.16 4.12 -5.31
N ARG A 57 -4.08 3.30 -5.85
CA ARG A 57 -4.40 3.31 -7.28
C ARG A 57 -4.94 4.66 -7.75
N ASN A 58 -5.75 5.33 -6.91
CA ASN A 58 -6.37 6.61 -7.23
C ASN A 58 -5.43 7.79 -6.99
N THR A 59 -4.67 7.76 -5.89
CA THR A 59 -3.73 8.82 -5.53
C THR A 59 -2.48 8.21 -4.88
N PRO A 60 -1.50 7.80 -5.71
CA PRO A 60 -0.29 7.18 -5.20
C PRO A 60 0.56 8.19 -4.43
N THR A 61 0.96 7.83 -3.21
CA THR A 61 1.85 8.65 -2.36
C THR A 61 2.96 7.80 -1.75
N CYS A 62 4.05 8.43 -1.30
CA CYS A 62 5.14 7.74 -0.59
C CYS A 62 4.68 7.11 0.72
N PHE A 63 3.67 7.68 1.40
CA PHE A 63 3.13 7.14 2.65
C PHE A 63 2.45 5.79 2.47
N HIS A 64 1.70 5.61 1.36
CA HIS A 64 1.16 4.31 0.98
C HIS A 64 2.31 3.31 0.76
N LEU A 65 3.34 3.69 0.00
CA LEU A 65 4.48 2.80 -0.28
C LEU A 65 5.20 2.38 0.99
N GLY A 66 5.46 3.31 1.91
CA GLY A 66 6.08 3.02 3.21
C GLY A 66 5.25 2.06 4.05
N ALA A 67 3.94 2.32 4.17
CA ALA A 67 3.03 1.45 4.91
C ALA A 67 2.92 0.05 4.31
N LEU A 68 2.80 -0.04 2.98
CA LEU A 68 2.75 -1.30 2.24
C LEU A 68 4.06 -2.09 2.36
N ARG A 69 5.21 -1.41 2.29
CA ARG A 69 6.52 -2.02 2.55
C ARG A 69 6.59 -2.63 3.95
N SER A 70 6.17 -1.89 4.97
CA SER A 70 6.16 -2.41 6.34
C SER A 70 5.26 -3.63 6.48
N ILE A 71 4.05 -3.60 5.91
CA ILE A 71 3.12 -4.73 5.94
C ILE A 71 3.71 -5.96 5.24
N VAL A 72 4.28 -5.80 4.05
CA VAL A 72 4.98 -6.90 3.34
C VAL A 72 6.15 -7.42 4.16
N GLY A 73 6.93 -6.55 4.81
CA GLY A 73 8.02 -6.96 5.70
C GLY A 73 7.54 -7.77 6.92
N MET A 74 6.34 -7.47 7.44
CA MET A 74 5.74 -8.17 8.57
C MET A 74 5.18 -9.55 8.20
N PHE A 75 4.56 -9.67 7.02
CA PHE A 75 3.77 -10.86 6.65
C PHE A 75 4.29 -11.61 5.41
N GLY A 76 5.36 -11.14 4.77
CA GLY A 76 5.89 -11.75 3.55
C GLY A 76 6.41 -13.18 3.70
N ARG A 77 6.61 -13.63 4.95
CA ARG A 77 6.96 -15.03 5.30
C ARG A 77 5.78 -15.83 5.87
N SER A 78 4.57 -15.28 5.84
CA SER A 78 3.39 -16.02 6.26
C SER A 78 3.15 -17.19 5.30
N PHE A 79 2.83 -18.35 5.85
CA PHE A 79 2.39 -19.51 5.08
C PHE A 79 0.86 -19.57 4.96
N ASP A 80 0.16 -18.60 5.55
CA ASP A 80 -1.30 -18.55 5.53
C ASP A 80 -1.80 -18.11 4.14
N PRO A 81 -2.49 -18.97 3.38
CA PRO A 81 -2.86 -18.67 2.00
C PRO A 81 -3.65 -17.38 1.77
N PRO A 82 -4.65 -17.00 2.61
CA PRO A 82 -5.35 -15.73 2.48
C PRO A 82 -4.39 -14.55 2.59
N VAL A 83 -3.49 -14.55 3.57
CA VAL A 83 -2.49 -13.49 3.79
C VAL A 83 -1.58 -13.37 2.56
N VAL A 84 -1.05 -14.50 2.07
CA VAL A 84 -0.20 -14.53 0.88
C VAL A 84 -0.93 -13.98 -0.34
N HIS A 85 -2.18 -14.38 -0.59
CA HIS A 85 -2.97 -13.86 -1.70
C HIS A 85 -3.23 -12.35 -1.57
N GLY A 86 -3.59 -11.87 -0.38
CA GLY A 86 -3.82 -10.45 -0.14
C GLY A 86 -2.58 -9.59 -0.38
N LEU A 87 -1.41 -10.05 0.08
CA LEU A 87 -0.14 -9.37 -0.18
C LEU A 87 0.24 -9.41 -1.66
N ARG A 88 0.02 -10.54 -2.34
CA ARG A 88 0.29 -10.68 -3.77
C ARG A 88 -0.58 -9.73 -4.59
N ASP A 89 -1.88 -9.66 -4.33
CA ASP A 89 -2.80 -8.76 -5.04
C ASP A 89 -2.38 -7.30 -4.89
N LEU A 90 -1.91 -6.95 -3.69
CA LEU A 90 -1.43 -5.62 -3.37
C LEU A 90 -0.11 -5.28 -4.10
N LEU A 91 0.85 -6.21 -4.11
CA LEU A 91 2.10 -6.08 -4.88
C LEU A 91 1.84 -5.98 -6.38
N GLN A 92 0.88 -6.76 -6.90
CA GLN A 92 0.48 -6.69 -8.29
C GLN A 92 -0.12 -5.32 -8.63
N LEU A 93 -1.00 -4.79 -7.77
CA LEU A 93 -1.55 -3.44 -7.93
C LEU A 93 -0.46 -2.37 -7.89
N LEU A 94 0.51 -2.49 -6.99
CA LEU A 94 1.67 -1.59 -6.95
C LEU A 94 2.45 -1.61 -8.28
N ALA A 95 2.71 -2.79 -8.82
CA ALA A 95 3.40 -2.96 -10.09
C ALA A 95 2.60 -2.38 -11.27
N GLU A 96 1.29 -2.61 -11.32
CA GLU A 96 0.40 -2.05 -12.34
C GLU A 96 0.41 -0.52 -12.35
N VAL A 97 0.30 0.10 -11.18
CA VAL A 97 0.37 1.57 -11.04
C VAL A 97 1.76 2.07 -11.43
N ALA A 98 2.83 1.39 -11.02
CA ALA A 98 4.18 1.77 -11.40
C ALA A 98 4.43 1.70 -12.92
N LEU A 99 3.89 0.67 -13.58
CA LEU A 99 4.01 0.47 -15.01
C LEU A 99 3.15 1.46 -15.83
N SER A 100 1.93 1.75 -15.38
CA SER A 100 1.05 2.73 -16.05
C SER A 100 1.65 4.13 -16.03
N GLN A 101 2.38 4.49 -14.97
CA GLN A 101 3.11 5.76 -14.86
C GLN A 101 4.40 5.82 -15.69
N ARG A 102 4.87 4.68 -16.23
CA ARG A 102 6.07 4.61 -17.10
C ARG A 102 5.73 4.66 -18.60
N GLN A 103 4.49 4.43 -19.01
CA GLN A 103 4.10 4.59 -20.41
C GLN A 103 3.90 6.08 -20.71
N PRO A 104 4.76 6.71 -21.54
CA PRO A 104 4.49 8.06 -21.97
C PRO A 104 3.28 8.01 -22.90
N THR A 105 2.17 8.64 -22.49
CA THR A 105 1.17 9.10 -23.45
C THR A 105 1.88 10.04 -24.40
N THR A 106 2.07 9.57 -25.64
CA THR A 106 2.58 10.26 -26.82
C THR A 106 2.92 11.75 -26.59
N GLY A 107 4.20 12.02 -26.30
CA GLY A 107 4.77 13.38 -26.32
C GLY A 107 4.66 14.23 -25.04
N ALA A 108 4.00 13.78 -23.97
CA ALA A 108 3.99 14.50 -22.69
C ALA A 108 5.01 13.89 -21.72
N GLN A 109 5.90 14.72 -21.16
CA GLN A 109 6.72 14.30 -20.02
C GLN A 109 5.79 13.88 -18.87
N PRO A 110 6.02 12.72 -18.22
CA PRO A 110 5.26 12.36 -17.03
C PRO A 110 5.46 13.43 -15.97
N ALA A 111 4.38 13.83 -15.29
CA ALA A 111 4.41 14.86 -14.27
C ALA A 111 5.56 14.60 -13.27
N PRO A 112 6.39 15.60 -12.94
CA PRO A 112 7.62 15.42 -12.15
C PRO A 112 7.37 14.86 -10.76
N GLU A 113 6.21 15.15 -10.17
CA GLU A 113 5.79 14.64 -8.85
C GLU A 113 5.63 13.11 -8.86
N VAL A 114 5.17 12.53 -9.98
CA VAL A 114 4.88 11.09 -10.07
C VAL A 114 6.12 10.25 -10.41
N THR A 115 7.04 10.83 -11.17
CA THR A 115 8.34 10.19 -11.47
C THR A 115 9.27 10.14 -10.25
N GLN A 116 9.06 11.01 -9.27
CA GLN A 116 9.79 11.00 -8.00
C GLN A 116 9.45 9.76 -7.16
N TYR A 117 8.19 9.32 -7.17
CA TYR A 117 7.74 8.12 -6.46
C TYR A 117 8.33 6.84 -7.08
N LEU A 118 8.39 6.74 -8.41
CA LEU A 118 9.00 5.59 -9.12
C LEU A 118 10.51 5.40 -8.88
N ARG A 119 11.19 6.44 -8.39
CA ARG A 119 12.61 6.42 -8.01
C ARG A 119 12.81 6.27 -6.50
N HIS A 120 11.74 6.14 -5.73
CA HIS A 120 11.85 5.98 -4.29
C HIS A 120 12.52 4.63 -3.99
N PRO A 121 13.60 4.60 -3.17
CA PRO A 121 14.31 3.36 -2.83
C PRO A 121 13.41 2.29 -2.19
N ASP A 122 12.26 2.69 -1.63
CA ASP A 122 11.27 1.78 -1.06
C ASP A 122 10.55 0.90 -2.09
N LEU A 123 10.31 1.39 -3.31
CA LEU A 123 9.74 0.58 -4.40
C LEU A 123 10.75 -0.44 -4.93
N VAL A 124 12.02 -0.07 -4.96
CA VAL A 124 13.12 -0.99 -5.31
C VAL A 124 13.29 -2.04 -4.21
N GLY A 125 13.26 -1.64 -2.94
CA GLY A 125 13.34 -2.53 -1.78
C GLY A 125 12.20 -3.56 -1.73
N LEU A 126 10.95 -3.12 -1.99
CA LEU A 126 9.78 -4.01 -2.10
C LEU A 126 9.96 -5.10 -3.16
N SER A 127 10.57 -4.78 -4.32
CA SER A 127 10.81 -5.79 -5.37
C SER A 127 11.92 -6.79 -4.98
N ILE A 128 12.95 -6.33 -4.28
CA ILE A 128 14.09 -7.17 -3.86
C ILE A 128 13.67 -8.12 -2.73
N ASP A 129 12.90 -7.62 -1.74
CA ASP A 129 12.44 -8.41 -0.60
C ASP A 129 11.44 -9.51 -1.01
N CYS A 130 10.72 -9.33 -2.13
CA CYS A 130 9.78 -10.31 -2.70
C CYS A 130 10.41 -11.29 -3.70
N PHE A 131 11.49 -10.93 -4.40
CA PHE A 131 12.13 -11.80 -5.40
C PHE A 131 13.31 -12.63 -4.87
N ASN A 132 13.90 -12.26 -3.73
CA ASN A 132 15.03 -12.99 -3.12
C ASN A 132 14.61 -14.03 -2.07
N GLN A 133 13.34 -14.45 -2.04
CA GLN A 133 12.84 -15.48 -1.11
C GLN A 133 12.20 -16.65 -1.87
#